data_AF-A0A7Y9ZFQ2-F1
#
_entry.id   AF-A0A7Y9ZFQ2-F1
#
_cell.length_a   1.000
_cell.length_b   1.000
_cell.length_c   1.000
_cell.angle_alpha   90.00
_cell.angle_beta   90.00
_cell.angle_gamma   90.00
#
_symmetry.space_group_name_H-M   'P 1'
#
loop_
_entity.id
_entity.type
_entity.pdbx_description
1 polymer ?
#
loop_
_entity_poly.entity_id
_entity_poly.type
_entity_poly.pdbx_seq_one_letter_code
_entity_poly.pdbx_strand_id
1 'polypeptide(L)'
;MRPLARPLVVTATALLLGLSLTGCGSDDDKASGDATPSAAGSSSAATDGPVGAATDDTAGTEGATAPSPLPADSELCTALADIIEVVDPITAAPDESQWAEIQDVYAALGEVDLPAGTPARDREGRDASVRAITSLSWAEAKRAFASDSGEVPGLTAEENAKAAEFFNWAGQQCPSVLGTADGGTAAPSSITTQ
;
A
#
# COMPACT_ATOMS: atom_id res chain seq x y z
N MET A 1 7.54 38.35 21.23
CA MET A 1 6.55 37.53 20.50
C MET A 1 7.33 36.61 19.57
N ARG A 2 7.46 35.33 19.90
CA ARG A 2 8.09 34.31 19.03
C ARG A 2 6.98 33.36 18.59
N PRO A 3 6.74 33.15 17.29
CA PRO A 3 5.75 32.20 16.84
C PRO A 3 6.29 30.77 17.08
N LEU A 4 5.51 29.97 17.78
CA LEU A 4 5.68 28.52 17.87
C LEU A 4 5.31 27.94 16.49
N ALA A 5 6.31 27.66 15.67
CA ALA A 5 6.16 26.83 14.48
C ALA A 5 5.81 25.41 14.95
N ARG A 6 4.56 25.02 14.73
CA ARG A 6 4.11 23.65 14.95
C ARG A 6 4.72 22.74 13.87
N PRO A 7 5.27 21.57 14.22
CA PRO A 7 5.70 20.60 13.22
C PRO A 7 4.45 19.98 12.60
N LEU A 8 4.19 20.30 11.33
CA LEU A 8 3.32 19.50 10.45
C LEU A 8 4.14 18.27 10.02
N VAL A 9 4.38 17.38 10.98
CA VAL A 9 4.75 16.00 10.74
C VAL A 9 3.47 15.22 11.04
N VAL A 10 3.19 14.18 10.26
CA VAL A 10 1.98 13.33 10.26
C VAL A 10 1.04 13.71 9.12
N THR A 11 1.30 13.12 7.93
CA THR A 11 0.31 12.54 7.00
C THR A 11 0.87 12.19 5.61
N ALA A 12 2.16 12.40 5.31
CA ALA A 12 2.75 11.87 4.07
C ALA A 12 3.20 10.39 4.20
N THR A 13 3.47 9.92 5.42
CA THR A 13 3.88 8.54 5.71
C THR A 13 2.71 7.57 5.88
N ALA A 14 1.45 7.98 5.69
CA ALA A 14 0.30 7.09 5.92
C ALA A 14 0.24 5.91 4.93
N LEU A 15 0.77 6.06 3.71
CA LEU A 15 0.80 4.96 2.73
C LEU A 15 1.92 3.94 3.01
N LEU A 16 3.00 4.34 3.68
CA LEU A 16 4.11 3.45 4.06
C LEU A 16 3.99 2.92 5.51
N LEU A 17 3.42 3.69 6.45
CA LEU A 17 3.15 3.26 7.84
C LEU A 17 1.85 2.48 8.01
N GLY A 18 0.96 2.47 7.00
CA GLY A 18 -0.26 1.65 7.04
C GLY A 18 0.00 0.14 7.15
N LEU A 19 1.19 -0.31 6.74
CA LEU A 19 1.63 -1.71 6.84
C LEU A 19 2.20 -2.09 8.21
N SER A 20 2.54 -1.12 9.07
CA SER A 20 3.14 -1.38 10.39
C SER A 20 2.13 -1.61 11.51
N LEU A 21 0.82 -1.44 11.26
CA LEU A 21 -0.19 -1.31 12.31
C LEU A 21 -1.24 -2.43 12.41
N THR A 22 -1.25 -3.42 11.51
CA THR A 22 -2.23 -4.53 11.56
C THR A 22 -1.71 -5.82 12.21
N GLY A 23 -0.52 -5.79 12.81
CA GLY A 23 0.15 -7.00 13.31
C GLY A 23 0.81 -6.89 14.69
N CYS A 24 0.19 -6.28 15.71
CA CYS A 24 0.60 -6.49 17.11
C CYS A 24 -0.45 -6.06 18.14
N GLY A 25 -1.19 -7.03 18.70
CA GLY A 25 -1.39 -7.18 20.15
C GLY A 25 -2.26 -6.19 20.97
N SER A 26 -3.37 -6.74 21.46
CA SER A 26 -3.82 -6.71 22.87
C SER A 26 -4.64 -5.53 23.44
N ASP A 27 -5.86 -5.91 23.84
CA ASP A 27 -6.64 -5.55 25.05
C ASP A 27 -6.54 -4.12 25.63
N ASP A 28 -7.67 -3.38 25.65
CA ASP A 28 -8.53 -3.19 26.85
C ASP A 28 -9.62 -2.13 26.57
N ASP A 29 -10.89 -2.51 26.81
CA ASP A 29 -11.89 -1.76 27.60
C ASP A 29 -12.18 -0.26 27.34
N LYS A 30 -13.36 0.01 26.75
CA LYS A 30 -14.51 0.76 27.34
C LYS A 30 -15.25 1.70 26.38
N ALA A 31 -16.56 1.43 26.33
CA ALA A 31 -17.69 2.35 26.27
C ALA A 31 -17.84 3.27 25.04
N SER A 32 -18.91 3.03 24.27
CA SER A 32 -20.19 3.76 24.42
C SER A 32 -21.06 3.59 23.18
N GLY A 33 -22.37 3.44 23.39
CA GLY A 33 -23.37 3.87 22.41
C GLY A 33 -24.16 2.77 21.72
N ASP A 34 -25.00 2.07 22.48
CA ASP A 34 -26.24 1.53 21.91
C ASP A 34 -27.13 2.71 21.53
N ALA A 35 -27.25 2.96 20.24
CA ALA A 35 -28.28 3.82 19.68
C ALA A 35 -28.92 3.05 18.53
N THR A 36 -29.94 2.27 18.90
CA THR A 36 -30.93 1.71 17.99
C THR A 36 -31.66 2.84 17.24
N PRO A 37 -31.60 2.93 15.89
CA PRO A 37 -32.65 3.58 15.15
C PRO A 37 -33.73 2.55 14.79
N SER A 38 -34.87 2.67 15.44
CA SER A 38 -36.11 2.00 15.05
C SER A 38 -36.49 2.37 13.62
N ALA A 39 -36.86 1.34 12.86
CA ALA A 39 -37.39 1.43 11.51
C ALA A 39 -38.73 2.19 11.42
N ALA A 40 -38.84 3.03 10.40
CA ALA A 40 -40.06 3.41 9.68
C ALA A 40 -39.57 3.78 8.27
N GLY A 41 -39.99 3.21 7.14
CA GLY A 41 -41.30 2.71 6.75
C GLY A 41 -41.80 3.56 5.58
N SER A 42 -41.56 3.14 4.33
CA SER A 42 -42.26 3.53 3.06
C SER A 42 -41.50 2.89 1.88
N SER A 43 -41.92 1.76 1.30
CA SER A 43 -43.02 1.50 0.34
C SER A 43 -42.89 2.18 -1.04
N SER A 44 -42.54 1.33 -2.01
CA SER A 44 -43.04 1.25 -3.40
C SER A 44 -42.53 2.21 -4.47
N ALA A 45 -41.70 1.68 -5.39
CA ALA A 45 -41.95 1.76 -6.83
C ALA A 45 -41.19 0.64 -7.57
N ALA A 46 -41.91 -0.12 -8.37
CA ALA A 46 -41.42 -1.20 -9.20
C ALA A 46 -40.82 -0.66 -10.52
N THR A 47 -39.76 -1.31 -10.99
CA THR A 47 -39.48 -1.44 -12.44
C THR A 47 -38.86 -2.80 -12.69
N ASP A 48 -39.68 -3.69 -13.23
CA ASP A 48 -39.34 -4.90 -13.97
C ASP A 48 -38.35 -4.55 -15.11
N GLY A 49 -37.21 -5.23 -15.17
CA GLY A 49 -36.20 -5.07 -16.21
C GLY A 49 -35.26 -6.28 -16.25
N PRO A 50 -34.86 -6.75 -17.45
CA PRO A 50 -34.73 -8.17 -17.74
C PRO A 50 -33.51 -8.86 -17.13
N VAL A 51 -33.76 -10.12 -16.76
CA VAL A 51 -32.83 -11.22 -16.47
C VAL A 51 -31.65 -11.26 -17.47
N GLY A 52 -30.52 -10.69 -17.05
CA GLY A 52 -29.22 -10.84 -17.71
C GLY A 52 -28.37 -11.83 -16.90
N ALA A 53 -27.96 -12.92 -17.55
CA ALA A 53 -27.19 -14.04 -17.04
C ALA A 53 -26.23 -13.72 -15.88
N ALA A 54 -26.55 -14.26 -14.70
CA ALA A 54 -25.55 -14.51 -13.68
C ALA A 54 -24.66 -15.65 -14.17
N THR A 55 -23.52 -15.33 -14.77
CA THR A 55 -22.39 -16.26 -14.84
C THR A 55 -21.83 -16.38 -13.43
N ASP A 56 -22.29 -17.42 -12.75
CA ASP A 56 -21.71 -17.96 -11.54
C ASP A 56 -20.33 -18.52 -11.89
N ASP A 57 -19.36 -17.63 -12.08
CA ASP A 57 -17.94 -17.97 -12.10
C ASP A 57 -17.43 -17.88 -10.66
N THR A 58 -17.99 -18.73 -9.81
CA THR A 58 -17.33 -19.13 -8.56
C THR A 58 -16.13 -19.97 -8.96
N ALA A 59 -15.09 -19.30 -9.45
CA ALA A 59 -13.77 -19.87 -9.64
C ALA A 59 -13.34 -20.39 -8.27
N GLY A 60 -13.26 -21.72 -8.16
CA GLY A 60 -12.84 -22.38 -6.95
C GLY A 60 -11.53 -21.77 -6.46
N THR A 61 -11.54 -21.33 -5.20
CA THR A 61 -10.34 -21.06 -4.42
C THR A 61 -9.66 -22.41 -4.15
N GLU A 62 -9.16 -23.06 -5.20
CA GLU A 62 -8.30 -24.22 -5.09
C GLU A 62 -6.98 -23.72 -4.52
N GLY A 63 -6.82 -23.94 -3.21
CA GLY A 63 -5.61 -23.76 -2.42
C GLY A 63 -4.42 -23.14 -3.15
N ALA A 64 -4.50 -21.83 -3.39
CA ALA A 64 -3.37 -21.08 -3.91
C ALA A 64 -2.28 -21.17 -2.83
N THR A 65 -1.31 -22.06 -3.08
CA THR A 65 -0.11 -22.12 -2.26
C THR A 65 0.48 -20.73 -2.31
N ALA A 66 0.61 -20.08 -1.15
CA ALA A 66 1.14 -18.72 -1.09
C ALA A 66 2.47 -18.68 -1.87
N PRO A 67 2.63 -17.75 -2.83
CA PRO A 67 3.84 -17.69 -3.64
C PRO A 67 5.04 -17.55 -2.71
N SER A 68 6.06 -18.39 -2.95
CA SER A 68 7.31 -18.32 -2.19
C SER A 68 7.94 -16.93 -2.38
N PRO A 69 8.55 -16.34 -1.33
CA PRO A 69 9.21 -15.05 -1.45
C PRO A 69 10.20 -15.02 -2.61
N LEU A 70 10.27 -13.88 -3.28
CA LEU A 70 11.22 -13.64 -4.34
C LEU A 70 12.63 -13.51 -3.76
N PRO A 71 13.67 -13.83 -4.55
CA PRO A 71 15.04 -13.58 -4.13
C PRO A 71 15.27 -12.05 -4.03
N ALA A 72 16.12 -11.64 -3.08
CA ALA A 72 16.35 -10.23 -2.77
C ALA A 72 16.90 -9.42 -3.96
N ASP A 73 17.60 -10.08 -4.88
CA ASP A 73 18.15 -9.55 -6.12
C ASP A 73 17.18 -9.64 -7.32
N SER A 74 15.92 -10.01 -7.10
CA SER A 74 14.90 -9.92 -8.15
C SER A 74 14.61 -8.46 -8.50
N GLU A 75 14.34 -8.19 -9.78
CA GLU A 75 14.08 -6.84 -10.30
C GLU A 75 12.97 -6.11 -9.52
N LEU A 76 11.92 -6.82 -9.12
CA LEU A 76 10.85 -6.25 -8.29
C LEU A 76 11.37 -5.80 -6.93
N CYS A 77 12.14 -6.65 -6.23
CA CYS A 77 12.67 -6.29 -4.91
C CYS A 77 13.71 -5.18 -5.00
N THR A 78 14.53 -5.14 -6.07
CA THR A 78 15.46 -4.02 -6.32
C THR A 78 14.70 -2.72 -6.57
N ALA A 79 13.71 -2.70 -7.45
CA ALA A 79 12.92 -1.49 -7.71
C ALA A 79 12.18 -0.98 -6.46
N LEU A 80 11.67 -1.87 -5.62
CA LEU A 80 11.05 -1.50 -4.34
C LEU A 80 12.09 -0.97 -3.34
N ALA A 81 13.29 -1.54 -3.30
CA ALA A 81 14.39 -1.03 -2.47
C ALA A 81 14.79 0.38 -2.90
N ASP A 82 14.91 0.63 -4.21
CA ASP A 82 15.23 1.95 -4.75
C ASP A 82 14.17 3.00 -4.36
N ILE A 83 12.88 2.63 -4.39
CA ILE A 83 11.80 3.51 -3.90
C ILE A 83 11.99 3.85 -2.43
N ILE A 84 12.29 2.86 -1.58
CA ILE A 84 12.51 3.09 -0.15
C ILE A 84 13.76 3.95 0.06
N GLU A 85 14.85 3.70 -0.65
CA GLU A 85 16.09 4.48 -0.54
C GLU A 85 15.87 5.97 -0.86
N VAL A 86 15.05 6.26 -1.88
CA VAL A 86 14.70 7.64 -2.25
C VAL A 86 13.73 8.28 -1.25
N VAL A 87 12.74 7.52 -0.78
CA VAL A 87 11.65 8.06 0.07
C VAL A 87 12.01 8.14 1.55
N ASP A 88 12.77 7.18 2.09
CA ASP A 88 13.15 7.11 3.52
C ASP A 88 13.78 8.40 4.09
N PRO A 89 14.74 9.07 3.41
CA PRO A 89 15.32 10.31 3.93
C PRO A 89 14.35 11.50 3.95
N ILE A 90 13.19 11.39 3.30
CA ILE A 90 12.20 12.46 3.13
C ILE A 90 11.30 12.52 4.38
N THR A 91 11.76 13.27 5.39
CA THR A 91 11.04 13.43 6.68
C THR A 91 9.96 14.53 6.67
N ALA A 92 9.87 15.29 5.58
CA ALA A 92 8.88 16.37 5.35
C ALA A 92 8.28 16.25 3.94
N ALA A 93 7.51 17.23 3.47
CA ALA A 93 7.12 17.24 2.06
C ALA A 93 8.38 17.32 1.16
N PRO A 94 8.50 16.47 0.11
CA PRO A 94 9.65 16.50 -0.79
C PRO A 94 9.74 17.86 -1.48
N ASP A 95 10.94 18.27 -1.88
CA ASP A 95 11.10 19.38 -2.83
C ASP A 95 10.93 18.91 -4.29
N GLU A 96 11.12 19.83 -5.25
CA GLU A 96 10.94 19.54 -6.68
C GLU A 96 11.96 18.52 -7.21
N SER A 97 13.20 18.54 -6.70
CA SER A 97 14.23 17.59 -7.11
C SER A 97 13.92 16.21 -6.55
N GLN A 98 13.56 16.14 -5.26
CA GLN A 98 13.16 14.89 -4.61
C GLN A 98 11.91 14.31 -5.25
N TRP A 99 10.94 15.14 -5.67
CA TRP A 99 9.77 14.67 -6.39
C TRP A 99 10.14 14.05 -7.73
N ALA A 100 11.06 14.63 -8.49
CA ALA A 100 11.54 14.05 -9.74
C ALA A 100 12.21 12.68 -9.50
N GLU A 101 13.04 12.55 -8.46
CA GLU A 101 13.65 11.27 -8.08
C GLU A 101 12.59 10.22 -7.71
N ILE A 102 11.54 10.60 -6.97
CA ILE A 102 10.41 9.72 -6.67
C ILE A 102 9.72 9.27 -7.97
N GLN A 103 9.50 10.17 -8.91
CA GLN A 103 8.88 9.82 -10.19
C GLN A 103 9.74 8.83 -11.00
N ASP A 104 11.06 9.01 -11.00
CA ASP A 104 11.99 8.13 -11.70
C ASP A 104 11.97 6.71 -11.14
N VAL A 105 12.02 6.54 -9.81
CA VAL A 105 11.95 5.19 -9.21
C VAL A 105 10.59 4.51 -9.38
N TYR A 106 9.49 5.28 -9.41
CA TYR A 106 8.17 4.73 -9.75
C TYR A 106 8.05 4.38 -11.23
N ALA A 107 8.65 5.16 -12.13
CA ALA A 107 8.71 4.81 -13.54
C ALA A 107 9.48 3.50 -13.75
N ALA A 108 10.63 3.35 -13.10
CA ALA A 108 11.41 2.11 -13.12
C ALA A 108 10.60 0.91 -12.59
N LEU A 109 9.85 1.06 -11.50
CA LEU A 109 8.94 0.02 -11.00
C LEU A 109 7.88 -0.40 -12.05
N GLY A 110 7.39 0.54 -12.85
CA GLY A 110 6.44 0.28 -13.93
C GLY A 110 7.02 -0.54 -15.08
N GLU A 111 8.35 -0.50 -15.28
CA GLU A 111 9.07 -1.26 -16.31
C GLU A 111 9.41 -2.69 -15.87
N VAL A 112 9.38 -2.98 -14.57
CA VAL A 112 9.67 -4.32 -14.05
C VAL A 112 8.59 -5.32 -14.49
N ASP A 113 9.01 -6.49 -14.98
CA ASP A 113 8.09 -7.59 -15.23
C ASP A 113 7.69 -8.27 -13.91
N LEU A 114 6.38 -8.32 -13.63
CA LEU A 114 5.87 -9.03 -12.46
C LEU A 114 5.94 -10.55 -12.70
N PRO A 115 6.30 -11.34 -11.66
CA PRO A 115 6.41 -12.79 -11.80
C PRO A 115 5.12 -13.42 -12.31
N ALA A 116 5.27 -14.54 -13.02
CA ALA A 116 4.14 -15.32 -13.47
C ALA A 116 3.28 -15.74 -12.25
N GLY A 117 1.96 -15.60 -12.37
CA GLY A 117 1.03 -15.90 -11.28
C GLY A 117 0.74 -14.73 -10.33
N THR A 118 1.34 -13.55 -10.50
CA THR A 118 0.86 -12.35 -9.81
C THR A 118 -0.63 -12.13 -10.10
N PRO A 119 -1.48 -11.95 -9.07
CA PRO A 119 -2.89 -11.63 -9.26
C PRO A 119 -3.08 -10.40 -10.16
N ALA A 120 -4.08 -10.44 -11.04
CA ALA A 120 -4.38 -9.32 -11.94
C ALA A 120 -4.61 -8.01 -11.17
N ARG A 121 -5.27 -8.12 -10.00
CA ARG A 121 -5.54 -7.02 -9.10
C ARG A 121 -4.27 -6.34 -8.56
N ASP A 122 -3.23 -7.10 -8.25
CA ASP A 122 -1.95 -6.57 -7.80
C ASP A 122 -1.21 -5.88 -8.97
N ARG A 123 -1.30 -6.41 -10.20
CA ARG A 123 -0.75 -5.74 -11.39
C ARG A 123 -1.42 -4.38 -11.62
N GLU A 124 -2.75 -4.35 -11.58
CA GLU A 124 -3.54 -3.12 -11.71
C GLU A 124 -3.19 -2.11 -10.60
N GLY A 125 -2.95 -2.60 -9.38
CA GLY A 125 -2.52 -1.76 -8.25
C GLY A 125 -1.18 -1.10 -8.47
N ARG A 126 -0.18 -1.85 -8.96
CA ARG A 126 1.11 -1.29 -9.36
C ARG A 126 0.93 -0.23 -10.44
N ASP A 127 0.24 -0.58 -11.53
CA ASP A 127 0.11 0.30 -12.70
C ASP A 127 -0.64 1.60 -12.33
N ALA A 128 -1.65 1.50 -11.47
CA ALA A 128 -2.33 2.66 -10.92
C ALA A 128 -1.41 3.55 -10.08
N SER A 129 -0.59 2.96 -9.21
CA SER A 129 0.39 3.69 -8.39
C SER A 129 1.43 4.40 -9.25
N VAL A 130 2.03 3.68 -10.19
CA VAL A 130 3.01 4.21 -11.14
C VAL A 130 2.40 5.36 -11.93
N ARG A 131 1.24 5.14 -12.55
CA ARG A 131 0.53 6.17 -13.31
C ARG A 131 0.24 7.40 -12.46
N ALA A 132 -0.25 7.23 -11.24
CA ALA A 132 -0.58 8.35 -10.36
C ALA A 132 0.65 9.21 -10.06
N ILE A 133 1.75 8.59 -9.64
CA ILE A 133 2.98 9.29 -9.28
C ILE A 133 3.64 9.92 -10.51
N THR A 134 3.80 9.19 -11.62
CA THR A 134 4.52 9.68 -12.80
C THR A 134 3.72 10.70 -13.62
N SER A 135 2.39 10.74 -13.50
CA SER A 135 1.55 11.74 -14.20
C SER A 135 1.36 13.04 -13.42
N LEU A 136 1.64 13.05 -12.12
CA LEU A 136 1.46 14.21 -11.24
C LEU A 136 2.56 15.25 -11.46
N SER A 137 2.20 16.48 -11.82
CA SER A 137 3.17 17.57 -11.83
C SER A 137 3.59 17.93 -10.39
N TRP A 138 4.80 18.48 -10.22
CA TRP A 138 5.26 18.99 -8.92
C TRP A 138 4.26 19.96 -8.27
N ALA A 139 3.64 20.84 -9.06
CA ALA A 139 2.65 21.79 -8.53
C ALA A 139 1.39 21.12 -7.98
N GLU A 140 0.97 20.01 -8.57
CA GLU A 140 -0.17 19.21 -8.10
C GLU A 140 0.22 18.35 -6.90
N ALA A 141 1.38 17.70 -6.93
CA ALA A 141 1.93 16.94 -5.81
C ALA A 141 2.08 17.84 -4.56
N LYS A 142 2.63 19.04 -4.72
CA LYS A 142 2.73 20.03 -3.65
C LYS A 142 1.38 20.43 -3.04
N ARG A 143 0.34 20.56 -3.86
CA ARG A 143 -1.03 20.81 -3.37
C ARG A 143 -1.59 19.62 -2.61
N ALA A 144 -1.31 18.41 -3.07
CA ALA A 144 -1.70 17.17 -2.41
C ALA A 144 -1.08 17.07 -1.01
N PHE A 145 0.22 17.31 -0.88
CA PHE A 145 0.93 17.30 0.40
C PHE A 145 0.45 18.38 1.37
N ALA A 146 -0.12 19.48 0.85
CA ALA A 146 -0.72 20.53 1.67
C ALA A 146 -2.18 20.26 2.05
N SER A 147 -2.80 19.20 1.49
CA SER A 147 -4.17 18.82 1.79
C SER A 147 -4.22 17.85 2.98
N ASP A 148 -5.17 18.04 3.89
CA ASP A 148 -5.41 17.12 5.00
C ASP A 148 -6.16 15.84 4.56
N SER A 149 -6.49 15.70 3.28
CA SER A 149 -7.32 14.60 2.76
C SER A 149 -6.62 13.24 2.83
N GLY A 150 -5.28 13.22 2.77
CA GLY A 150 -4.50 11.98 2.63
C GLY A 150 -4.74 11.25 1.30
N GLU A 151 -5.51 11.84 0.38
CA GLU A 151 -5.81 11.23 -0.91
C GLU A 151 -4.71 11.58 -1.92
N VAL A 152 -4.22 10.57 -2.64
CA VAL A 152 -3.28 10.76 -3.74
C VAL A 152 -4.09 11.26 -4.95
N PRO A 153 -3.79 12.45 -5.49
CA PRO A 153 -4.54 12.96 -6.63
C PRO A 153 -4.35 12.05 -7.85
N GLY A 154 -5.41 11.88 -8.64
CA GLY A 154 -5.38 11.05 -9.85
C GLY A 154 -5.64 9.56 -9.61
N LEU A 155 -5.83 9.14 -8.36
CA LEU A 155 -6.34 7.83 -7.98
C LEU A 155 -7.80 7.91 -7.53
N THR A 156 -8.61 7.00 -8.04
CA THR A 156 -9.92 6.70 -7.46
C THR A 156 -9.75 5.88 -6.18
N ALA A 157 -10.79 5.83 -5.33
CA ALA A 157 -10.78 5.01 -4.12
C ALA A 157 -10.51 3.52 -4.41
N GLU A 158 -11.02 3.01 -5.54
CA GLU A 158 -10.78 1.64 -5.97
C GLU A 158 -9.31 1.42 -6.36
N GLU A 159 -8.73 2.34 -7.12
CA GLU A 159 -7.32 2.25 -7.52
C GLU A 159 -6.38 2.38 -6.32
N ASN A 160 -6.72 3.22 -5.34
CA ASN A 160 -5.97 3.31 -4.09
C ASN A 160 -6.03 1.99 -3.31
N ALA A 161 -7.18 1.33 -3.26
CA ALA A 161 -7.29 0.00 -2.65
C ALA A 161 -6.41 -1.04 -3.36
N LYS A 162 -6.40 -1.05 -4.71
CA LYS A 162 -5.53 -1.95 -5.49
C LYS A 162 -4.05 -1.65 -5.28
N ALA A 163 -3.67 -0.37 -5.25
CA ALA A 163 -2.31 0.07 -4.94
C ALA A 163 -1.85 -0.47 -3.57
N ALA A 164 -2.68 -0.32 -2.54
CA ALA A 164 -2.39 -0.85 -1.21
C ALA A 164 -2.25 -2.38 -1.19
N GLU A 165 -3.11 -3.10 -1.92
CA GLU A 165 -3.01 -4.56 -2.08
C GLU A 165 -1.71 -4.97 -2.77
N PHE A 166 -1.32 -4.28 -3.85
CA PHE A 166 -0.05 -4.50 -4.52
C PHE A 166 1.13 -4.33 -3.58
N PHE A 167 1.22 -3.22 -2.85
CA PHE A 167 2.35 -2.98 -1.94
C PHE A 167 2.37 -3.97 -0.77
N ASN A 168 1.21 -4.43 -0.31
CA ASN A 168 1.11 -5.49 0.69
C ASN A 168 1.61 -6.84 0.14
N TRP A 169 1.20 -7.22 -1.07
CA TRP A 169 1.71 -8.41 -1.75
C TRP A 169 3.23 -8.31 -1.98
N ALA A 170 3.69 -7.17 -2.50
CA ALA A 170 5.09 -6.89 -2.79
C ALA A 170 5.95 -6.97 -1.51
N GLY A 171 5.47 -6.45 -0.39
CA GLY A 171 6.15 -6.57 0.91
C GLY A 171 6.30 -8.02 1.39
N GLN A 172 5.32 -8.88 1.12
CA GLN A 172 5.42 -10.33 1.42
C GLN A 172 6.39 -11.04 0.48
N GLN A 173 6.46 -10.61 -0.78
CA GLN A 173 7.39 -11.17 -1.76
C GLN A 173 8.83 -10.72 -1.54
N CYS A 174 9.04 -9.51 -1.00
CA CYS A 174 10.33 -8.87 -0.82
C CYS A 174 10.62 -8.55 0.67
N PRO A 175 10.69 -9.55 1.56
CA PRO A 175 10.91 -9.32 2.99
C PRO A 175 12.25 -8.65 3.30
N SER A 176 13.25 -8.81 2.44
CA SER A 176 14.55 -8.13 2.55
C SER A 176 14.44 -6.61 2.43
N VAL A 177 13.50 -6.13 1.63
CA VAL A 177 13.28 -4.70 1.38
C VAL A 177 12.69 -4.00 2.60
N LEU A 178 11.89 -4.71 3.40
CA LEU A 178 11.29 -4.19 4.63
C LEU A 178 12.19 -4.35 5.88
N GLY A 179 13.43 -4.83 5.71
CA GLY A 179 14.34 -5.10 6.84
C GLY A 179 13.87 -6.23 7.77
N THR A 180 12.86 -7.02 7.37
CA THR A 180 12.35 -8.15 8.15
C THR A 180 13.12 -9.45 7.89
N ALA A 181 14.04 -9.46 6.92
CA ALA A 181 14.86 -10.64 6.58
C ALA A 181 15.98 -10.94 7.58
N ASP A 182 16.28 -10.08 8.55
CA ASP A 182 17.23 -10.39 9.65
C ASP A 182 16.58 -11.20 10.79
N GLY A 183 15.61 -12.06 10.44
CA GLY A 183 15.31 -13.28 11.17
C GLY A 183 16.42 -14.32 11.00
N GLY A 184 17.67 -13.89 11.22
CA GLY A 184 18.80 -14.75 11.40
C GLY A 184 18.46 -15.74 12.52
N THR A 185 18.10 -16.95 12.11
CA THR A 185 18.43 -18.13 12.87
C THR A 185 19.95 -18.10 12.97
N ALA A 186 20.46 -17.40 13.98
CA ALA A 186 21.79 -17.60 14.49
C ALA A 186 21.83 -19.08 14.85
N ALA A 187 22.36 -19.90 13.94
CA ALA A 187 22.69 -21.27 14.25
C ALA A 187 23.50 -21.21 15.56
N PRO A 188 23.10 -21.96 16.61
CA PRO A 188 23.90 -21.98 17.82
C PRO A 188 25.27 -22.48 17.42
N SER A 189 26.26 -21.58 17.43
CA SER A 189 27.65 -21.93 17.30
C SER A 189 27.91 -22.97 18.37
N SER A 190 27.99 -24.23 17.95
CA SER A 190 28.36 -25.33 18.81
C SER A 190 29.81 -25.09 19.17
N ILE A 191 30.02 -24.42 20.31
CA ILE A 191 31.34 -24.33 20.95
C ILE A 191 31.75 -25.78 21.25
N THR A 192 32.60 -26.33 20.39
CA THR A 192 33.33 -27.55 20.68
C THR A 192 34.53 -27.12 21.53
N THR A 193 34.42 -27.33 22.84
CA THR A 193 35.56 -27.22 23.76
C THR A 193 36.38 -28.50 23.63
N GLN A 194 37.61 -28.39 23.12
CA GLN A 194 38.66 -29.40 23.30
C GLN A 194 39.46 -29.10 24.56
#